data_AF-A0A933RHC8-F1
#
_entry.id   AF-A0A933RHC8-F1
#
_cell.length_a   1.000
_cell.length_b   1.000
_cell.length_c   1.000
_cell.angle_alpha   90.00
_cell.angle_beta   90.00
_cell.angle_gamma   90.00
#
_symmetry.space_group_name_H-M   'P 1'
#
loop_
_entity.id
_entity.type
_entity.pdbx_description
1 polymer ?
#
loop_
_entity_poly.entity_id
_entity_poly.type
_entity_poly.pdbx_seq_one_letter_code
_entity_poly.pdbx_strand_id
1 'polypeptide(L)'
;MDQATVALTAPLPGDDLEAELTWRAPRGGLRPGDQDVGRAEATHAVLRTKGLDDRWRERRLTVEEADAYLAEVAAMRDRHARLDGERAQRIDADRAAKAQLAASIVPTCPYCHVPRAYAGRRNLVSLGSPEHVARSEGWQLTRPETTALHEYRCPRCGSAELFAAGALEHPLPGAAPA
;
A
#
# COMPACT_ATOMS: atom_id res chain seq x y z
N MET A 1 -18.96 -15.61 22.43
CA MET A 1 -18.43 -14.25 22.67
C MET A 1 -19.48 -13.51 23.46
N ASP A 2 -19.39 -13.56 24.79
CA ASP A 2 -20.38 -12.90 25.67
C ASP A 2 -19.77 -11.64 26.26
N GLN A 3 -19.45 -10.69 25.38
CA GLN A 3 -18.91 -9.38 25.77
C GLN A 3 -20.04 -8.37 25.72
N ALA A 4 -20.16 -7.54 26.76
CA ALA A 4 -21.15 -6.48 26.81
C ALA A 4 -20.87 -5.35 25.82
N THR A 5 -19.60 -5.15 25.45
CA THR A 5 -19.16 -4.16 24.46
C THR A 5 -18.26 -4.80 23.42
N VAL A 6 -18.48 -4.47 22.15
CA VAL A 6 -17.67 -4.89 21.01
C VAL A 6 -17.06 -3.64 20.37
N ALA A 7 -15.73 -3.53 20.42
CA ALA A 7 -14.99 -2.48 19.73
C ALA A 7 -14.63 -2.92 18.31
N LEU A 8 -14.83 -2.04 17.35
CA LEU A 8 -14.62 -2.29 15.93
C LEU A 8 -13.84 -1.13 15.32
N THR A 9 -12.86 -1.45 14.48
CA THR A 9 -12.14 -0.50 13.65
C THR A 9 -12.47 -0.71 12.18
N ALA A 10 -12.20 0.32 11.37
CA ALA A 10 -12.31 0.30 9.92
C ALA A 10 -11.74 -0.99 9.31
N PRO A 11 -12.35 -1.53 8.23
CA PRO A 11 -13.49 -0.98 7.49
C PRO A 11 -14.85 -1.15 8.21
N LEU A 12 -15.67 -0.11 8.21
CA LEU A 12 -17.02 -0.06 8.81
C LEU A 12 -18.06 0.52 7.83
N PRO A 13 -19.35 0.17 7.96
CA PRO A 13 -20.43 0.80 7.20
C PRO A 13 -20.49 2.31 7.45
N GLY A 14 -20.76 3.10 6.40
CA GLY A 14 -20.91 4.55 6.51
C GLY A 14 -19.60 5.34 6.57
N ASP A 15 -18.48 4.73 6.18
CA ASP A 15 -17.12 5.32 6.18
C ASP A 15 -16.62 5.76 7.58
N ASP A 16 -17.17 5.14 8.63
CA ASP A 16 -16.72 5.36 10.00
C ASP A 16 -15.33 4.73 10.24
N LEU A 17 -14.52 5.38 11.10
CA LEU A 17 -13.17 4.93 11.46
C LEU A 17 -13.19 3.96 12.65
N GLU A 18 -14.05 4.24 13.62
CA GLU A 18 -14.21 3.46 14.84
C GLU A 18 -15.69 3.28 15.17
N ALA A 19 -16.04 2.12 15.73
CA ALA A 19 -17.37 1.86 16.25
C ALA A 19 -17.29 1.06 17.56
N GLU A 20 -18.17 1.39 18.49
CA GLU A 20 -18.41 0.65 19.72
C GLU A 20 -19.87 0.23 19.76
N LEU A 21 -20.11 -1.07 19.93
CA LEU A 21 -21.45 -1.61 20.08
C LEU A 21 -21.61 -2.14 21.50
N THR A 22 -22.53 -1.55 22.26
CA THR A 22 -22.81 -1.95 23.65
C THR A 22 -24.20 -2.55 23.74
N TRP A 23 -24.28 -3.77 24.26
CA TRP A 23 -25.52 -4.52 24.49
C TRP A 23 -26.18 -4.08 25.79
N ARG A 24 -27.48 -3.79 25.74
CA ARG A 24 -28.23 -3.27 26.90
C ARG A 24 -29.56 -3.96 27.11
N ALA A 25 -29.94 -4.06 28.39
CA ALA A 25 -31.25 -4.50 28.83
C ALA A 25 -31.80 -3.56 29.91
N PRO A 26 -33.14 -3.46 30.06
CA PRO A 26 -33.74 -2.67 31.13
C PRO A 26 -33.32 -3.26 32.47
N ARG A 27 -32.96 -2.40 33.42
CA ARG A 27 -32.61 -2.83 34.77
C ARG A 27 -33.89 -3.29 35.48
N GLY A 28 -33.95 -4.56 35.88
CA GLY A 28 -35.09 -5.07 36.65
C GLY A 28 -35.17 -4.40 38.04
N GLY A 29 -36.38 -4.01 38.46
CA GLY A 29 -36.65 -3.45 39.80
C GLY A 29 -37.12 -1.98 39.81
N LEU A 30 -37.10 -1.36 41.00
CA LEU A 30 -37.62 -0.01 41.25
C LEU A 30 -36.75 1.15 40.72
N ARG A 31 -35.56 0.86 40.16
CA ARG A 31 -34.66 1.90 39.62
C ARG A 31 -34.79 1.98 38.10
N PRO A 32 -35.23 3.12 37.54
CA PRO A 32 -35.27 3.30 36.09
C PRO A 32 -33.84 3.36 35.53
N GLY A 33 -33.61 2.71 34.39
CA GLY A 33 -32.36 2.76 33.64
C GLY A 33 -32.07 1.47 32.87
N ASP A 34 -31.10 1.55 31.96
CA ASP A 34 -30.54 0.40 31.25
C ASP A 34 -29.24 -0.07 31.92
N GLN A 35 -28.93 -1.35 31.79
CA GLN A 35 -27.66 -1.95 32.20
C GLN A 35 -26.98 -2.62 31.01
N ASP A 36 -25.65 -2.55 30.98
CA ASP A 36 -24.85 -3.24 29.98
C ASP A 36 -24.82 -4.74 30.32
N VAL A 37 -25.14 -5.58 29.34
CA VAL A 37 -25.32 -7.03 29.51
C VAL A 37 -24.69 -7.78 28.35
N GLY A 38 -24.55 -9.10 28.49
CA GLY A 38 -24.16 -9.96 27.36
C GLY A 38 -25.21 -9.94 26.24
N ARG A 39 -24.81 -10.33 25.02
CA ARG A 39 -25.72 -10.33 23.86
C ARG A 39 -26.99 -11.17 24.10
N ALA A 40 -26.86 -12.31 24.79
CA ALA A 40 -27.98 -13.22 25.02
C ALA A 40 -29.10 -12.63 25.91
N GLU A 41 -28.76 -11.65 26.76
CA GLU A 41 -29.68 -11.01 27.70
C GLU A 41 -30.16 -9.63 27.22
N ALA A 42 -29.59 -9.13 26.12
CA ALA A 42 -29.84 -7.79 25.62
C ALA A 42 -31.24 -7.66 25.00
N THR A 43 -31.89 -6.52 25.23
CA THR A 43 -33.13 -6.16 24.51
C THR A 43 -32.87 -5.19 23.37
N HIS A 44 -31.74 -4.49 23.40
CA HIS A 44 -31.30 -3.56 22.37
C HIS A 44 -29.78 -3.37 22.44
N ALA A 45 -29.24 -2.66 21.46
CA ALA A 45 -27.86 -2.21 21.48
C ALA A 45 -27.77 -0.69 21.30
N VAL A 46 -26.66 -0.14 21.75
CA VAL A 46 -26.25 1.23 21.49
C VAL A 46 -25.00 1.15 20.62
N LEU A 47 -25.10 1.66 19.40
CA LEU A 47 -23.98 1.81 18.48
C LEU A 47 -23.45 3.25 18.61
N ARG A 48 -22.17 3.37 18.93
CA ARG A 48 -21.43 4.63 18.85
C ARG A 48 -20.46 4.52 17.70
N THR A 49 -20.49 5.45 16.75
CA THR A 49 -19.53 5.49 15.65
C THR A 49 -18.78 6.81 15.62
N LYS A 50 -17.58 6.78 15.06
CA LYS A 50 -16.68 7.92 14.95
C LYS A 50 -16.20 8.02 13.51
N GLY A 51 -16.61 9.09 12.83
CA GLY A 51 -16.21 9.38 11.45
C GLY A 51 -14.91 10.18 11.36
N LEU A 52 -14.63 10.68 10.16
CA LEU A 52 -13.47 11.56 9.89
C LEU A 52 -13.51 12.90 10.63
N ASP A 53 -14.69 13.32 11.11
CA ASP A 53 -14.88 14.55 11.89
C ASP A 53 -14.47 14.41 13.37
N ASP A 54 -13.97 13.23 13.77
CA ASP A 54 -13.56 12.87 15.13
C ASP A 54 -14.70 12.91 16.16
N ARG A 55 -15.96 13.06 15.71
CA ARG A 55 -17.13 13.16 16.59
C ARG A 55 -17.83 11.83 16.76
N TRP A 56 -18.11 11.48 18.01
CA TRP A 56 -18.94 10.33 18.34
C TRP A 56 -20.41 10.61 18.04
N ARG A 57 -21.03 9.70 17.29
CA ARG A 57 -22.47 9.68 17.00
C ARG A 57 -23.06 8.43 17.61
N GLU A 58 -24.16 8.59 18.33
CA GLU A 58 -24.82 7.48 19.01
C GLU A 58 -26.16 7.17 18.36
N ARG A 59 -26.45 5.88 18.18
CA ARG A 59 -27.73 5.38 17.69
C ARG A 59 -28.14 4.13 18.46
N ARG A 60 -29.40 4.08 18.87
CA ARG A 60 -30.03 2.88 19.44
C ARG A 60 -30.45 1.95 18.31
N LEU A 61 -30.14 0.66 18.46
CA LEU A 61 -30.46 -0.41 17.52
C LEU A 61 -31.26 -1.51 18.20
N THR A 62 -32.13 -2.20 17.47
CA THR A 62 -32.66 -3.48 17.93
C THR A 62 -31.55 -4.54 17.97
N VAL A 63 -31.84 -5.64 18.65
CA VAL A 63 -30.97 -6.82 18.70
C VAL A 63 -30.71 -7.36 17.29
N GLU A 64 -31.71 -7.38 16.39
CA GLU A 64 -31.53 -7.82 15.01
C GLU A 64 -30.71 -6.83 14.17
N GLU A 65 -30.97 -5.52 14.32
CA GLU A 65 -30.22 -4.49 13.58
C GLU A 65 -28.74 -4.49 13.93
N ALA A 66 -28.43 -4.71 15.21
CA ALA A 66 -27.06 -4.78 15.67
C ALA A 66 -26.34 -6.05 15.19
N ASP A 67 -27.03 -7.18 15.08
CA ASP A 67 -26.49 -8.38 14.45
C ASP A 67 -26.23 -8.20 12.96
N ALA A 68 -27.19 -7.58 12.26
CA ALA A 68 -27.04 -7.26 10.85
C ALA A 68 -25.83 -6.34 10.62
N TYR A 69 -25.63 -5.35 11.48
CA TYR A 69 -24.46 -4.48 11.44
C TYR A 69 -23.15 -5.25 11.64
N LEU A 70 -23.08 -6.14 12.63
CA LEU A 70 -21.88 -6.98 12.85
C LEU A 70 -21.60 -7.92 11.67
N ALA A 71 -22.63 -8.51 11.08
CA ALA A 71 -22.51 -9.35 9.90
C ALA A 71 -22.02 -8.56 8.68
N GLU A 72 -22.49 -7.34 8.50
CA GLU A 72 -22.04 -6.43 7.44
C GLU A 72 -20.55 -6.06 7.63
N VAL A 73 -20.15 -5.68 8.85
CA VAL A 73 -18.74 -5.39 9.19
C VAL A 73 -17.85 -6.60 8.90
N ALA A 74 -18.26 -7.80 9.27
CA ALA A 74 -17.52 -9.03 8.99
C ALA A 74 -17.36 -9.25 7.47
N ALA A 75 -18.44 -9.13 6.71
CA ALA A 75 -18.39 -9.26 5.25
C ALA A 75 -17.51 -8.20 4.56
N MET A 76 -17.49 -6.96 5.08
CA MET A 76 -16.62 -5.89 4.60
C MET A 76 -15.15 -6.18 4.87
N ARG A 77 -14.83 -6.73 6.05
CA ARG A 77 -13.46 -7.13 6.42
C ARG A 77 -12.96 -8.28 5.55
N ASP A 78 -13.78 -9.30 5.34
CA ASP A 78 -13.43 -10.43 4.47
C ASP A 78 -13.17 -9.97 3.03
N ARG A 79 -13.99 -9.05 2.53
CA ARG A 79 -13.79 -8.45 1.19
C ARG A 79 -12.48 -7.68 1.10
N HIS A 80 -12.18 -6.83 2.08
CA HIS A 80 -10.93 -6.06 2.10
C HIS A 80 -9.71 -6.98 2.18
N ALA A 81 -9.73 -7.95 3.09
CA ALA A 81 -8.65 -8.93 3.24
C ALA A 81 -8.38 -9.67 1.93
N ARG A 82 -9.43 -10.04 1.18
CA ARG A 82 -9.28 -10.66 -0.15
C ARG A 82 -8.64 -9.71 -1.16
N LEU A 83 -9.11 -8.47 -1.25
CA LEU A 83 -8.57 -7.47 -2.19
C LEU A 83 -7.11 -7.13 -1.90
N ASP A 84 -6.76 -7.01 -0.62
CA ASP A 84 -5.39 -6.78 -0.17
C ASP A 84 -4.50 -7.98 -0.49
N GLY A 85 -5.00 -9.20 -0.26
CA GLY A 85 -4.31 -10.43 -0.66
C GLY A 85 -4.05 -10.52 -2.17
N GLU A 86 -5.05 -10.23 -3.00
CA GLU A 86 -4.89 -10.19 -4.46
C GLU A 86 -3.91 -9.09 -4.90
N ARG A 87 -3.94 -7.93 -4.25
CA ARG A 87 -3.00 -6.84 -4.51
C ARG A 87 -1.56 -7.24 -4.17
N ALA A 88 -1.35 -7.86 -3.02
CA ALA A 88 -0.04 -8.36 -2.62
C ALA A 88 0.49 -9.38 -3.65
N GLN A 89 -0.33 -10.35 -4.05
CA GLN A 89 0.03 -11.33 -5.09
C GLN A 89 0.40 -10.68 -6.42
N ARG A 90 -0.33 -9.65 -6.85
CA ARG A 90 0.01 -8.90 -8.09
C ARG A 90 1.36 -8.18 -7.97
N ILE A 91 1.64 -7.57 -6.83
CA ILE A 91 2.91 -6.88 -6.57
C ILE A 91 4.06 -7.89 -6.58
N ASP A 92 3.89 -9.04 -5.94
CA ASP A 92 4.92 -10.08 -5.88
C ASP A 92 5.17 -10.70 -7.27
N ALA A 93 4.11 -10.94 -8.05
CA ALA A 93 4.23 -11.43 -9.42
C ALA A 93 4.94 -10.41 -10.34
N ASP A 94 4.60 -9.12 -10.25
CA ASP A 94 5.27 -8.06 -11.00
C ASP A 94 6.76 -7.94 -10.62
N ARG A 95 7.07 -8.04 -9.31
CA ARG A 95 8.46 -8.05 -8.84
C ARG A 95 9.23 -9.26 -9.39
N ALA A 96 8.64 -10.45 -9.33
CA ALA A 96 9.26 -11.67 -9.87
C ALA A 96 9.49 -11.58 -11.38
N ALA A 97 8.51 -11.07 -12.14
CA ALA A 97 8.63 -10.86 -13.58
C ALA A 97 9.74 -9.85 -13.93
N LYS A 98 9.83 -8.74 -13.20
CA LYS A 98 10.91 -7.74 -13.36
C LYS A 98 12.28 -8.32 -13.04
N ALA A 99 12.41 -9.11 -11.97
CA ALA A 99 13.65 -9.78 -11.61
C ALA A 99 14.08 -10.80 -12.69
N GLN A 100 13.13 -11.56 -13.25
CA GLN A 100 13.40 -12.49 -14.35
C GLN A 100 13.84 -11.76 -15.63
N LEU A 101 13.15 -10.67 -15.99
CA LEU A 101 13.50 -9.84 -17.14
C LEU A 101 14.90 -9.24 -16.97
N ALA A 102 15.19 -8.68 -15.80
CA ALA A 102 16.52 -8.19 -15.47
C ALA A 102 17.62 -9.25 -15.62
N ALA A 103 17.41 -10.46 -15.11
CA ALA A 103 18.36 -11.56 -15.23
C ALA A 103 18.60 -12.01 -16.68
N SER A 104 17.62 -11.79 -17.58
CA SER A 104 17.75 -12.10 -19.00
C SER A 104 18.57 -11.08 -19.80
N ILE A 105 18.75 -9.88 -19.25
CA ILE A 105 19.51 -8.80 -19.89
C ILE A 105 20.99 -9.06 -19.63
N VAL A 106 21.68 -9.65 -20.61
CA VAL A 106 23.15 -9.77 -20.62
C VAL A 106 23.72 -8.69 -21.54
N PRO A 107 24.20 -7.55 -20.99
CA PRO A 107 24.74 -6.47 -21.81
C PRO A 107 25.95 -6.96 -22.59
N THR A 108 25.82 -7.03 -23.92
CA THR A 108 26.84 -7.55 -24.83
C THR A 108 27.36 -6.43 -25.72
N CYS A 109 28.67 -6.32 -25.90
CA CYS A 109 29.24 -5.30 -26.76
C CYS A 109 28.85 -5.54 -28.24
N PRO A 110 28.22 -4.58 -28.94
CA PRO A 110 27.82 -4.77 -30.34
C PRO A 110 29.01 -4.84 -31.31
N TYR A 111 30.19 -4.38 -30.89
CA TYR A 111 31.41 -4.39 -31.70
C TYR A 111 32.30 -5.62 -31.46
N CYS A 112 32.36 -6.08 -30.22
CA CYS A 112 33.28 -7.15 -29.81
C CYS A 112 32.58 -8.47 -29.52
N HIS A 113 31.24 -8.48 -29.44
CA HIS A 113 30.40 -9.62 -29.09
C HIS A 113 30.80 -10.35 -27.80
N VAL A 114 31.39 -9.62 -26.85
CA VAL A 114 31.73 -10.12 -25.51
C VAL A 114 30.80 -9.52 -24.46
N PRO A 115 30.53 -10.25 -23.36
CA PRO A 115 29.80 -9.70 -22.22
C PRO A 115 30.49 -8.44 -21.68
N ARG A 116 29.70 -7.41 -21.37
CA ARG A 116 30.17 -6.20 -20.70
C ARG A 116 30.28 -6.49 -19.20
N ALA A 117 31.30 -5.92 -18.56
CA ALA A 117 31.47 -5.97 -17.11
C ALA A 117 30.82 -4.74 -16.46
N TYR A 118 30.16 -4.94 -15.32
CA TYR A 118 29.64 -3.82 -14.54
C TYR A 118 30.80 -2.96 -14.01
N ALA A 119 30.76 -1.68 -14.32
CA ALA A 119 31.80 -0.70 -14.00
C ALA A 119 31.42 0.23 -12.83
N GLY A 120 30.20 0.12 -12.30
CA GLY A 120 29.73 0.89 -11.15
C GLY A 120 28.55 1.81 -11.46
N ARG A 121 28.27 2.73 -10.53
CA ARG A 121 27.19 3.73 -10.65
C ARG A 121 27.79 5.08 -11.06
N ARG A 122 27.20 5.71 -12.07
CA ARG A 122 27.48 7.08 -12.49
C ARG A 122 26.27 7.97 -12.22
N ASN A 123 26.51 9.17 -11.73
CA ASN A 123 25.46 10.18 -11.63
C ASN A 123 25.65 11.13 -12.80
N LEU A 124 24.69 11.15 -13.73
CA LEU A 124 24.66 12.14 -14.79
C LEU A 124 23.79 13.30 -14.35
N VAL A 125 24.31 14.51 -14.50
CA VAL A 125 23.55 15.74 -14.31
C VAL A 125 22.98 16.11 -15.69
N SER A 126 21.66 16.06 -15.83
CA SER A 126 20.96 16.62 -16.98
C SER A 126 20.47 18.02 -16.63
N LEU A 127 20.67 18.98 -17.52
CA LEU A 127 20.18 20.35 -17.39
C LEU A 127 18.68 20.46 -17.73
N GLY A 128 17.86 19.52 -17.26
CA GLY A 128 16.42 19.46 -17.57
C GLY A 128 16.11 19.06 -19.01
N SER A 129 14.85 19.29 -19.42
CA SER A 129 14.35 18.92 -20.75
C SER A 129 15.06 19.67 -21.89
N PRO A 130 15.36 19.02 -23.04
CA PRO A 130 16.03 19.66 -24.19
C PRO A 130 15.36 20.96 -24.64
N GLU A 131 14.03 21.05 -24.50
CA GLU A 131 13.24 22.23 -24.85
C GLU A 131 13.54 23.47 -24.00
N HIS A 132 13.98 23.28 -22.75
CA HIS A 132 14.36 24.38 -21.86
C HIS A 132 15.80 24.85 -22.08
N VAL A 133 16.69 23.97 -22.56
CA VAL A 133 18.09 24.30 -22.87
C VAL A 133 18.21 25.08 -24.19
N ALA A 134 17.28 24.86 -25.12
CA ALA A 134 17.26 25.50 -26.44
C ALA A 134 16.83 26.98 -26.42
N ARG A 135 16.27 27.48 -25.31
CA ARG A 135 15.78 28.87 -25.19
C ARG A 135 16.51 29.59 -24.06
N SER A 136 17.06 30.77 -24.34
CA SER A 136 17.80 31.60 -23.36
C SER A 136 16.98 31.93 -22.11
N GLU A 137 15.67 32.12 -22.26
CA GLU A 137 14.71 32.37 -21.17
C GLU A 137 14.40 31.10 -20.34
N GLY A 138 14.53 29.92 -20.96
CA GLY A 138 14.27 28.61 -20.34
C GLY A 138 15.41 28.11 -19.45
N TRP A 139 16.62 28.65 -19.62
CA TRP A 139 17.79 28.30 -18.82
C TRP A 139 17.57 28.59 -17.33
N GLN A 140 16.82 29.65 -16.99
CA GLN A 140 16.53 29.99 -15.59
C GLN A 140 15.48 29.05 -14.95
N LEU A 141 14.77 28.27 -15.76
CA LEU A 141 13.76 27.30 -15.32
C LEU A 141 14.31 25.87 -15.25
N THR A 142 15.47 25.60 -15.85
CA THR A 142 16.11 24.28 -15.77
C THR A 142 16.62 24.01 -14.37
N ARG A 143 15.95 23.09 -13.67
CA ARG A 143 16.48 22.47 -12.45
C ARG A 143 17.42 21.35 -12.87
N PRO A 144 18.70 21.37 -12.44
CA PRO A 144 19.60 20.24 -12.67
C PRO A 144 19.01 18.99 -12.03
N GLU A 145 18.76 17.98 -12.85
CA GLU A 145 18.31 16.68 -12.38
C GLU A 145 19.50 15.74 -12.38
N THR A 146 19.69 15.03 -11.27
CA THR A 146 20.75 14.03 -11.16
C THR A 146 20.12 12.66 -11.36
N THR A 147 20.43 12.03 -12.49
CA THR A 147 19.98 10.67 -12.78
C THR A 147 21.09 9.70 -12.45
N ALA A 148 20.82 8.76 -11.55
CA ALA A 148 21.73 7.66 -11.26
C ALA A 148 21.62 6.60 -12.37
N LEU A 149 22.74 6.29 -13.02
CA LEU A 149 22.87 5.28 -14.06
C LEU A 149 23.87 4.20 -13.65
N HIS A 150 23.60 2.97 -14.02
CA HIS A 150 24.53 1.85 -13.91
C HIS A 150 25.33 1.72 -15.20
N GLU A 151 26.65 1.66 -15.09
CA GLU A 151 27.54 1.59 -16.24
C GLU A 151 28.05 0.16 -16.47
N TYR A 152 27.95 -0.31 -17.71
CA TYR A 152 28.51 -1.58 -18.17
C TYR A 152 29.53 -1.36 -19.28
N ARG A 153 30.77 -1.77 -19.04
CA ARG A 153 31.91 -1.50 -19.93
C ARG A 153 32.41 -2.78 -20.62
N CYS A 154 32.67 -2.68 -21.93
CA CYS A 154 33.33 -3.74 -22.67
C CYS A 154 34.80 -3.86 -22.22
N PRO A 155 35.28 -5.03 -21.78
CA PRO A 155 36.67 -5.20 -21.36
C PRO A 155 37.68 -5.12 -22.51
N ARG A 156 37.23 -5.26 -23.77
CA ARG A 156 38.12 -5.25 -24.96
C ARG A 156 38.29 -3.87 -25.57
N CYS A 157 37.19 -3.19 -25.91
CA CYS A 157 37.23 -1.90 -26.61
C CYS A 157 36.87 -0.72 -25.72
N GLY A 158 36.47 -0.95 -24.47
CA GLY A 158 36.15 0.11 -23.52
C GLY A 158 34.84 0.85 -23.76
N SER A 159 34.04 0.48 -24.77
CA SER A 159 32.70 1.05 -25.00
C SER A 159 31.85 0.87 -23.74
N ALA A 160 30.96 1.82 -23.47
CA ALA A 160 30.07 1.81 -22.30
C ALA A 160 28.60 1.76 -22.72
N GLU A 161 27.77 1.21 -21.85
CA GLU A 161 26.32 1.21 -21.95
C GLU A 161 25.76 1.59 -20.58
N LEU A 162 24.79 2.49 -20.57
CA LEU A 162 24.27 3.10 -19.36
C LEU A 162 22.80 2.71 -19.19
N PHE A 163 22.46 2.19 -18.02
CA PHE A 163 21.09 1.83 -17.68
C PHE A 163 20.57 2.72 -16.55
N ALA A 164 19.37 3.27 -16.69
CA ALA A 164 18.76 4.07 -15.63
C ALA A 164 18.46 3.23 -14.39
N ALA A 165 18.81 3.73 -13.21
CA ALA A 165 18.43 3.08 -11.96
C ALA A 165 16.90 3.16 -11.77
N GLY A 166 16.26 2.02 -11.47
CA GLY A 166 14.88 1.99 -10.95
C GLY A 166 13.76 1.49 -11.89
N ALA A 167 13.97 1.40 -13.22
CA ALA A 167 12.95 0.82 -14.11
C ALA A 167 13.02 -0.72 -14.17
N LEU A 168 14.24 -1.26 -14.13
CA LEU A 168 14.59 -2.67 -13.99
C LEU A 168 15.80 -2.73 -13.05
N GLU A 169 15.81 -3.67 -12.11
CA GLU A 169 17.01 -3.92 -11.28
C GLU A 169 18.05 -4.61 -12.15
N HIS A 170 19.07 -3.91 -12.63
CA HIS A 170 20.07 -4.55 -13.50
C HIS A 170 20.88 -5.60 -12.73
N PRO A 171 21.29 -6.70 -13.36
CA PRO A 171 22.11 -7.72 -12.69
C PRO A 171 23.44 -7.10 -12.27
N LEU A 172 23.57 -6.78 -10.98
CA LEU A 172 24.82 -6.38 -10.35
C LEU A 172 25.66 -7.63 -10.13
N PRO A 173 26.98 -7.62 -10.45
CA PRO A 173 27.84 -8.75 -10.12
C PRO A 173 27.84 -8.95 -8.60
N GLY A 174 27.47 -10.17 -8.17
CA GLY A 174 27.31 -10.54 -6.76
C GLY A 174 25.87 -10.63 -6.26
N ALA A 175 24.89 -10.15 -7.01
CA ALA A 175 23.47 -10.43 -6.77
C ALA A 175 23.10 -11.78 -7.40
N ALA A 176 23.54 -12.88 -6.79
CA ALA A 176 22.99 -14.18 -7.13
C ALA A 176 21.49 -14.19 -6.78
N PRO A 177 20.61 -14.74 -7.62
CA PRO A 177 19.23 -14.99 -7.21
C PRO A 177 19.25 -16.04 -6.09
N ALA A 178 18.66 -15.69 -4.95
CA ALA A 178 18.21 -16.68 -3.97
C ALA A 178 16.92 -17.34 -4.47
#